data_AF-A0A2N5HIS0-F1
#
_entry.id   AF-A0A2N5HIS0-F1
#
_cell.length_a   1.000
_cell.length_b   1.000
_cell.length_c   1.000
_cell.angle_alpha   90.00
_cell.angle_beta   90.00
_cell.angle_gamma   90.00
#
_symmetry.space_group_name_H-M   'P 1'
#
loop_
_entity.id
_entity.type
_entity.pdbx_description
1 polymer ?
#
loop_
_entity_poly.entity_id
_entity_poly.type
_entity_poly.pdbx_seq_one_letter_code
_entity_poly.pdbx_strand_id
1 'polypeptide(L)'
;MLDWGIEGKHYVKGSDHVIKYPDGGNTGNNGYNLNMSFAMGNSFLSYVFEGNNPNLWSETEEFNKSAVKSKALGFNFDSSSVKTEVTAVTNVVGKYALGLESGVLDPNKSLPEFIKGLKAAGIDKIIAEKQKQLDEWAKNKK
;
A
#
# COMPACT_ATOMS: atom_id res chain seq x y z
N MET A 1 16.29 17.86 -0.77
CA MET A 1 16.83 17.23 -2.00
C MET A 1 16.01 16.05 -2.46
N LEU A 2 15.82 14.99 -1.66
CA LEU A 2 15.15 13.77 -2.13
C LEU A 2 13.66 13.95 -2.48
N ASP A 3 12.92 14.73 -1.70
CA ASP A 3 11.48 14.91 -1.94
C ASP A 3 11.19 15.94 -3.05
N TRP A 4 11.68 17.17 -2.86
CA TRP A 4 11.36 18.31 -3.73
C TRP A 4 12.49 18.76 -4.67
N GLY A 5 13.65 18.10 -4.63
CA GLY A 5 14.80 18.50 -5.42
C GLY A 5 15.60 19.64 -4.77
N ILE A 6 16.11 20.55 -5.60
CA ILE A 6 17.04 21.61 -5.22
C ILE A 6 16.25 22.92 -5.09
N GLU A 7 16.35 23.58 -3.94
CA GLU A 7 15.72 24.89 -3.71
C GLU A 7 16.27 25.92 -4.71
N GLY A 8 15.39 26.76 -5.27
CA GLY A 8 15.70 27.72 -6.33
C GLY A 8 15.71 27.14 -7.75
N LYS A 9 15.80 25.82 -7.92
CA LYS A 9 15.75 25.14 -9.23
C LYS A 9 14.47 24.34 -9.45
N HIS A 10 14.10 23.52 -8.47
CA HIS A 10 12.95 22.62 -8.55
C HIS A 10 11.78 23.10 -7.68
N TYR A 11 12.06 23.82 -6.60
CA TYR A 11 11.05 24.47 -5.77
C TYR A 11 11.57 25.77 -5.16
N VAL A 12 10.67 26.64 -4.73
CA VAL A 12 10.95 27.79 -3.84
C VAL A 12 9.98 27.77 -2.66
N LYS A 13 10.37 28.41 -1.55
CA LYS A 13 9.49 28.56 -0.39
C LYS A 13 8.42 29.63 -0.67
N GLY A 14 7.18 29.32 -0.34
CA GLY A 14 6.05 30.23 -0.35
C GLY A 14 5.87 30.83 1.05
N SER A 15 4.91 30.29 1.79
CA SER A 15 4.68 30.59 3.21
C SER A 15 5.38 29.59 4.13
N ASP A 16 5.24 29.73 5.44
CA ASP A 16 5.78 28.76 6.38
C ASP A 16 5.31 27.33 6.04
N HIS A 17 6.27 26.42 5.93
CA HIS A 17 6.11 25.01 5.53
C HIS A 17 5.44 24.72 4.17
N VAL A 18 5.18 25.73 3.33
CA VAL A 18 4.61 25.55 1.97
C VAL A 18 5.63 25.92 0.90
N ILE A 19 5.74 25.10 -0.13
CA ILE A 19 6.61 25.33 -1.29
C ILE A 19 5.82 25.38 -2.59
N LYS A 20 6.44 25.92 -3.63
CA LYS A 20 5.88 26.01 -4.98
C LYS A 20 6.95 25.88 -6.03
N TYR A 21 6.55 25.83 -7.30
CA TYR A 21 7.53 25.92 -8.38
C TYR A 21 8.19 27.31 -8.42
N PRO A 22 9.46 27.40 -8.84
CA PRO A 22 10.06 28.69 -9.21
C PRO A 22 9.27 29.34 -10.35
N ASP A 23 9.43 30.65 -10.55
CA ASP A 23 8.70 31.39 -11.60
C ASP A 23 8.89 30.76 -12.98
N GLY A 24 7.78 30.56 -13.69
CA GLY A 24 7.74 29.86 -14.98
C GLY A 24 7.86 28.32 -14.89
N GLY A 25 8.09 27.76 -13.70
CA GLY A 25 8.13 26.33 -13.43
C GLY A 25 6.74 25.71 -13.34
N ASN A 26 6.59 24.50 -13.87
CA ASN A 26 5.39 23.68 -13.84
C ASN A 26 5.73 22.19 -13.96
N THR A 27 4.72 21.33 -13.98
CA THR A 27 4.90 19.87 -14.11
C THR A 27 5.57 19.43 -15.41
N GLY A 28 5.43 20.19 -16.51
CA GLY A 28 5.99 19.86 -17.81
C GLY A 28 7.44 20.29 -18.03
N ASN A 29 7.98 21.22 -17.22
CA ASN A 29 9.35 21.72 -17.37
C ASN A 29 10.23 21.59 -16.11
N ASN A 30 9.67 21.10 -15.00
CA ASN A 30 10.43 20.81 -13.80
C ASN A 30 11.08 19.41 -13.90
N GLY A 31 12.41 19.38 -14.01
CA GLY A 31 13.20 18.15 -14.11
C GLY A 31 13.24 17.29 -12.83
N TYR A 32 12.62 17.73 -11.73
CA TYR A 32 12.52 16.97 -10.49
C TYR A 32 11.14 17.18 -9.83
N ASN A 33 10.17 16.38 -10.28
CA ASN A 33 8.78 16.48 -9.84
C ASN A 33 8.21 15.08 -9.58
N LEU A 34 8.76 14.40 -8.58
CA LEU A 34 8.39 13.03 -8.27
C LEU A 34 7.02 12.97 -7.58
N ASN A 35 6.70 13.96 -6.74
CA ASN A 35 5.50 13.97 -5.90
C ASN A 35 5.32 12.64 -5.11
N MET A 36 6.44 12.11 -4.62
CA MET A 36 6.52 10.82 -3.91
C MET A 36 6.93 11.03 -2.45
N SER A 37 6.45 12.08 -1.80
CA SER A 37 6.78 12.38 -0.39
C SER A 37 6.45 11.21 0.56
N PHE A 38 5.47 10.38 0.18
CA PHE A 38 5.13 9.13 0.88
C PHE A 38 6.24 8.06 0.86
N ALA A 39 7.17 8.13 -0.09
CA ALA A 39 8.23 7.14 -0.30
C ALA A 39 9.64 7.69 -0.03
N MET A 40 9.83 9.01 0.02
CA MET A 40 11.15 9.65 0.16
C MET A 40 11.63 9.83 1.61
N GLY A 41 10.86 9.38 2.60
CA GLY A 41 11.22 9.42 4.01
C GLY A 41 10.01 9.72 4.91
N ASN A 42 10.27 10.32 6.07
CA ASN A 42 9.19 10.75 6.96
C ASN A 42 8.47 11.97 6.35
N SER A 43 7.27 11.75 5.80
CA SER A 43 6.49 12.81 5.14
C SER A 43 6.11 13.96 6.08
N PHE A 44 6.00 13.72 7.39
CA PHE A 44 5.73 14.77 8.39
C PHE A 44 6.83 15.82 8.50
N LEU A 45 8.04 15.53 8.00
CA LEU A 45 9.17 16.48 7.94
C LEU A 45 9.26 17.22 6.60
N SER A 46 8.39 16.88 5.65
CA SER A 46 8.42 17.46 4.31
C SER A 46 7.62 18.75 4.22
N TYR A 47 7.98 19.60 3.25
CA TYR A 47 7.16 20.73 2.86
C TYR A 47 5.87 20.27 2.19
N VAL A 48 4.82 21.08 2.34
CA VAL A 48 3.55 20.91 1.61
C VAL A 48 3.64 21.68 0.29
N PHE A 49 3.24 21.06 -0.82
CA PHE A 49 3.19 21.75 -2.11
C PHE A 49 1.96 22.64 -2.22
N GLU A 50 2.10 23.83 -2.81
CA GLU A 50 0.99 24.76 -3.02
C GLU A 50 -0.20 24.09 -3.73
N GLY A 51 -1.42 24.42 -3.30
CA GLY A 51 -2.64 23.75 -3.74
C GLY A 51 -3.08 22.60 -2.83
N ASN A 52 -2.21 22.08 -1.98
CA ASN A 52 -2.60 21.20 -0.87
C ASN A 52 -2.97 22.02 0.38
N ASN A 53 -3.65 21.37 1.32
CA ASN A 53 -3.93 21.94 2.63
C ASN A 53 -2.61 22.19 3.39
N PRO A 54 -2.30 23.43 3.83
CA PRO A 54 -1.07 23.71 4.59
C PRO A 54 -0.99 22.91 5.91
N ASN A 55 -2.13 22.50 6.46
CA ASN A 55 -2.23 21.68 7.68
C ASN A 55 -2.21 20.17 7.40
N LEU A 56 -1.88 19.74 6.18
CA LEU A 56 -1.90 18.33 5.75
C LEU A 56 -1.25 17.40 6.77
N TRP A 57 -0.07 17.75 7.27
CA TRP A 57 0.67 16.88 8.19
C TRP A 57 0.09 16.86 9.60
N SER A 58 -0.42 17.98 10.12
CA SER A 58 -1.11 17.99 11.42
C SER A 58 -2.43 17.19 11.35
N GLU A 59 -3.20 17.34 10.27
CA GLU A 59 -4.44 16.58 10.07
C GLU A 59 -4.16 15.09 9.88
N THR A 60 -3.11 14.74 9.14
CA THR A 60 -2.65 13.35 9.00
C THR A 60 -2.24 12.75 10.35
N GLU A 61 -1.59 13.54 11.21
CA GLU A 61 -1.17 13.09 12.54
C GLU A 61 -2.39 12.81 13.43
N GLU A 62 -3.38 13.71 13.42
CA GLU A 62 -4.65 13.55 14.16
C GLU A 62 -5.46 12.35 13.65
N PHE A 63 -5.54 12.19 12.33
CA PHE A 63 -6.15 11.02 11.70
C PHE A 63 -5.46 9.72 12.14
N ASN A 64 -4.12 9.70 12.12
CA ASN A 64 -3.36 8.51 12.53
C ASN A 64 -3.52 8.17 14.02
N LYS A 65 -3.66 9.18 14.89
CA LYS A 65 -3.90 8.99 16.34
C LYS A 65 -5.26 8.37 16.62
N SER A 66 -6.26 8.66 15.80
CA SER A 66 -7.63 8.13 15.92
C SER A 66 -7.88 6.84 15.13
N ALA A 67 -6.92 6.42 14.29
CA ALA A 67 -7.08 5.26 13.43
C ALA A 67 -7.26 3.96 14.23
N VAL A 68 -8.33 3.21 13.88
CA VAL A 68 -8.57 1.88 14.44
C VAL A 68 -7.55 0.90 13.87
N LYS A 69 -6.73 0.33 14.74
CA LYS A 69 -5.75 -0.68 14.35
C LYS A 69 -6.44 -2.02 14.12
N SER A 70 -6.06 -2.71 13.05
CA SER A 70 -6.49 -4.09 12.82
C SER A 70 -6.11 -4.97 14.01
N LYS A 71 -7.01 -5.88 14.42
CA LYS A 71 -6.72 -6.89 15.44
C LYS A 71 -5.55 -7.80 15.06
N ALA A 72 -5.24 -7.90 13.75
CA ALA A 72 -4.13 -8.67 13.22
C ALA A 72 -2.90 -7.80 12.86
N LEU A 73 -2.85 -6.53 13.29
CA LEU A 73 -1.70 -5.67 13.01
C LEU A 73 -0.44 -6.24 13.67
N GLY A 74 0.57 -6.55 12.84
CA GLY A 74 1.83 -7.17 13.27
C GLY A 74 1.81 -8.70 13.29
N PHE A 75 0.74 -9.35 12.84
CA PHE A 75 0.76 -10.76 12.50
C PHE A 75 1.48 -10.96 11.16
N ASN A 76 2.37 -11.95 11.09
CA ASN A 76 3.03 -12.37 9.87
C ASN A 76 2.89 -13.88 9.75
N PHE A 77 2.40 -14.35 8.61
CA PHE A 77 2.14 -15.76 8.36
C PHE A 77 3.42 -16.49 7.96
N ASP A 78 3.80 -17.53 8.70
CA ASP A 78 4.85 -18.45 8.27
C ASP A 78 4.24 -19.54 7.36
N SER A 79 4.64 -19.53 6.10
CA SER A 79 4.17 -20.48 5.10
C SER A 79 5.03 -21.73 4.96
N SER A 80 6.09 -21.87 5.77
CA SER A 80 7.09 -22.96 5.65
C SER A 80 6.45 -24.36 5.62
N SER A 81 5.43 -24.58 6.46
CA SER A 81 4.70 -25.85 6.58
C SER A 81 3.73 -26.17 5.43
N VAL A 82 3.39 -25.17 4.60
CA VAL A 82 2.41 -25.28 3.49
C VAL A 82 2.95 -24.73 2.17
N LYS A 83 4.28 -24.73 2.00
CA LYS A 83 4.97 -24.11 0.86
C LYS A 83 4.54 -24.67 -0.51
N THR A 84 4.25 -25.97 -0.56
CA THR A 84 3.77 -26.64 -1.79
C THR A 84 2.40 -26.13 -2.19
N GLU A 85 1.46 -26.07 -1.25
CA GLU A 85 0.12 -25.52 -1.46
C GLU A 85 0.18 -24.05 -1.85
N VAL A 86 1.03 -23.24 -1.21
CA VAL A 86 1.23 -21.83 -1.58
C VAL A 86 1.65 -21.72 -3.04
N THR A 87 2.61 -22.52 -3.48
CA THR A 87 3.07 -22.51 -4.88
C THR A 87 1.92 -22.88 -5.84
N ALA A 88 1.17 -23.94 -5.53
CA ALA A 88 0.05 -24.38 -6.36
C ALA A 88 -1.06 -23.31 -6.43
N VAL A 89 -1.40 -22.69 -5.30
CA VAL A 89 -2.39 -21.62 -5.20
C VAL A 89 -1.94 -20.38 -5.98
N THR A 90 -0.68 -19.97 -5.86
CA THR A 90 -0.13 -18.82 -6.62
C THR A 90 -0.30 -19.01 -8.12
N ASN A 91 -0.10 -20.22 -8.64
CA ASN A 91 -0.32 -20.52 -10.06
C ASN A 91 -1.79 -20.37 -10.49
N VAL A 92 -2.74 -20.69 -9.59
CA VAL A 92 -4.17 -20.48 -9.86
C VAL A 92 -4.50 -18.99 -9.80
N VAL A 93 -4.03 -18.27 -8.78
CA VAL A 93 -4.20 -16.81 -8.63
C VAL A 93 -3.70 -16.08 -9.87
N GLY A 94 -2.51 -16.41 -10.37
CA GLY A 94 -1.93 -15.77 -11.55
C GLY A 94 -2.73 -15.92 -12.84
N LYS A 95 -3.65 -16.90 -12.92
CA LYS A 95 -4.52 -17.10 -14.10
C LYS A 95 -5.81 -16.28 -14.04
N TYR A 96 -6.32 -15.99 -12.84
CA TYR A 96 -7.68 -15.47 -12.67
C TYR A 96 -7.74 -14.11 -11.99
N ALA A 97 -6.87 -13.82 -11.01
CA ALA A 97 -7.05 -12.68 -10.11
C ALA A 97 -7.05 -11.35 -10.85
N LEU A 98 -6.06 -11.08 -11.70
CA LEU A 98 -5.97 -9.82 -12.44
C LEU A 98 -7.22 -9.58 -13.29
N GLY A 99 -7.68 -10.59 -14.02
CA GLY A 99 -8.86 -10.46 -14.89
C GLY A 99 -10.16 -10.26 -14.10
N LEU A 100 -10.29 -10.87 -12.93
CA LEU A 100 -11.42 -10.66 -12.01
C LEU A 100 -11.37 -9.27 -11.36
N GLU A 101 -10.20 -8.84 -10.88
CA GLU A 101 -9.98 -7.55 -10.21
C GLU A 101 -10.14 -6.37 -11.16
N SER A 102 -9.72 -6.51 -12.42
CA SER A 102 -9.84 -5.48 -13.44
C SER A 102 -11.18 -5.48 -14.18
N GLY A 103 -12.08 -6.42 -13.88
CA GLY A 103 -13.39 -6.55 -14.54
C GLY A 103 -13.35 -7.08 -15.98
N VAL A 104 -12.24 -7.67 -16.41
CA VAL A 104 -12.10 -8.29 -17.75
C VAL A 104 -12.83 -9.63 -17.82
N LEU A 105 -12.85 -10.37 -16.71
CA LEU A 105 -13.52 -11.67 -16.62
C LEU A 105 -14.92 -11.52 -16.01
N ASP A 106 -15.90 -12.22 -16.59
CA ASP A 106 -17.24 -12.32 -16.02
C ASP A 106 -17.18 -13.11 -14.69
N PRO A 107 -17.50 -12.50 -13.54
CA PRO A 107 -17.42 -13.16 -12.25
C PRO A 107 -18.43 -14.31 -12.13
N ASN A 108 -19.57 -14.27 -12.82
CA ASN A 108 -20.57 -15.35 -12.74
C ASN A 108 -20.04 -16.68 -13.31
N LYS A 109 -19.07 -16.61 -14.21
CA LYS A 109 -18.44 -17.79 -14.84
C LYS A 109 -17.08 -18.10 -14.22
N SER A 110 -16.24 -17.08 -14.10
CA SER A 110 -14.81 -17.24 -13.80
C SER A 110 -14.54 -17.37 -12.30
N LEU A 111 -15.37 -16.77 -11.43
CA LEU A 111 -15.19 -16.87 -9.98
C LEU A 111 -15.43 -18.31 -9.46
N PRO A 112 -16.49 -19.03 -9.88
CA PRO A 112 -16.66 -20.44 -9.50
C PRO A 112 -15.49 -21.34 -9.92
N GLU A 113 -14.97 -21.15 -11.14
CA GLU A 113 -13.80 -21.88 -11.63
C GLU A 113 -12.54 -21.55 -10.83
N PHE A 114 -12.32 -20.27 -10.53
CA PHE A 114 -11.22 -19.81 -9.70
C PHE A 114 -11.27 -20.44 -8.31
N ILE A 115 -12.41 -20.40 -7.63
CA ILE A 115 -12.61 -21.02 -6.30
C ILE A 115 -12.37 -22.53 -6.36
N LYS A 116 -12.88 -23.22 -7.39
CA LYS A 116 -12.64 -24.66 -7.58
C LYS A 116 -11.14 -24.94 -7.75
N GLY A 117 -10.45 -24.14 -8.55
CA GLY A 117 -9.00 -24.24 -8.75
C GLY A 117 -8.21 -24.02 -7.46
N LEU A 118 -8.57 -23.00 -6.68
CA LEU A 118 -7.94 -22.71 -5.38
C LEU A 118 -8.11 -23.88 -4.40
N LYS A 119 -9.33 -24.45 -4.33
CA LYS A 119 -9.63 -25.62 -3.50
C LYS A 119 -8.81 -26.85 -3.93
N ALA A 120 -8.78 -27.14 -5.23
CA ALA A 120 -7.95 -28.25 -5.76
C ALA A 120 -6.45 -28.04 -5.51
N ALA A 121 -5.99 -26.78 -5.48
CA ALA A 121 -4.61 -26.42 -5.19
C ALA A 121 -4.25 -26.43 -3.68
N GLY A 122 -5.21 -26.68 -2.80
CA GLY A 122 -4.98 -26.80 -1.36
C GLY A 122 -5.11 -25.49 -0.56
N ILE A 123 -5.86 -24.50 -1.05
CA ILE A 123 -6.11 -23.24 -0.31
C ILE A 123 -6.66 -23.49 1.10
N ASP A 124 -7.49 -24.51 1.28
CA ASP A 124 -8.11 -24.82 2.57
C ASP A 124 -7.05 -25.19 3.62
N LYS A 125 -5.93 -25.84 3.23
CA LYS A 125 -4.80 -26.12 4.15
C LYS A 125 -4.06 -24.85 4.55
N ILE A 126 -3.85 -23.93 3.60
CA ILE A 126 -3.21 -22.63 3.88
C ILE A 126 -4.09 -21.82 4.84
N ILE A 127 -5.40 -21.81 4.63
CA ILE A 127 -6.36 -21.12 5.51
C ILE A 127 -6.30 -21.73 6.93
N ALA A 128 -6.35 -23.05 7.05
CA ALA A 128 -6.30 -23.72 8.35
C ALA A 128 -4.99 -23.44 9.11
N GLU A 129 -3.85 -23.52 8.43
CA GLU A 129 -2.55 -23.23 9.05
C GLU A 129 -2.42 -21.74 9.44
N LYS A 130 -2.87 -20.83 8.57
CA LYS A 130 -2.88 -19.39 8.89
C LYS A 130 -3.80 -19.07 10.07
N GLN A 131 -4.96 -19.71 10.16
CA GLN A 131 -5.88 -19.54 11.29
C GLN A 131 -5.24 -20.02 12.59
N LYS A 132 -4.64 -21.21 12.59
CA LYS A 132 -3.90 -21.74 13.74
C LYS A 132 -2.82 -20.76 14.22
N GLN A 133 -1.98 -20.27 13.31
CA GLN A 133 -0.91 -19.31 13.66
C GLN A 133 -1.48 -17.97 14.16
N LEU A 134 -2.57 -17.49 13.56
CA LEU A 134 -3.22 -16.26 14.00
C LEU A 134 -3.81 -16.41 15.41
N ASP A 135 -4.44 -17.55 15.71
CA ASP A 135 -4.99 -17.86 17.03
C ASP A 135 -3.89 -17.96 18.10
N GLU A 136 -2.77 -18.62 17.77
CA GLU A 136 -1.59 -18.70 18.63
C GLU A 136 -0.96 -17.32 18.86
N TRP A 137 -0.81 -16.52 17.81
CA TRP A 137 -0.29 -15.15 17.90
C TRP A 137 -1.20 -14.25 18.74
N ALA A 138 -2.51 -14.34 18.55
CA ALA A 138 -3.49 -13.51 19.25
C ALA A 138 -3.53 -13.78 20.76
N LYS A 139 -3.30 -15.03 21.19
CA LYS A 139 -3.16 -15.38 22.63
C LYS A 139 -1.97 -14.67 23.30
N ASN A 140 -0.92 -14.40 22.53
CA ASN A 140 0.32 -13.78 23.02
C ASN A 140 0.31 -12.24 22.91
N LYS A 141 -0.72 -11.65 22.29
CA LYS A 141 -0.92 -10.20 22.20
C LYS A 141 -1.86 -9.75 23.31
N LYS A 142 -1.28 -9.30 24.43
CA LYS A 142 -1.95 -8.42 25.39
C LYS A 142 -1.96 -6.99 24.86
#